data_AF-A0A2H1WFE1-F1
#
_entry.id   AF-A0A2H1WFE1-F1
#
_cell.length_a   1.000
_cell.length_b   1.000
_cell.length_c   1.000
_cell.angle_alpha   90.00
_cell.angle_beta   90.00
_cell.angle_gamma   90.00
#
_symmetry.space_group_name_H-M   'P 1'
#
loop_
_entity.id
_entity.type
_entity.pdbx_description
1 polymer ?
#
loop_
_entity_poly.entity_id
_entity_poly.type
_entity_poly.pdbx_seq_one_letter_code
_entity_poly.pdbx_strand_id
1 'polypeptide(L)'
;LTFKITDFFKMGGFAMFPICYGSQNEELRTRASSVLGTICQNNEFCQKRALECGLLHVLLNLVQKEQGAALAKCLYAISCMSRGYEPACHELITQGGCPVLVELLSSSDLAAKTKAAFLIRYFGQYYADARRQLIRHNIVKVITSQLQAGRDESSEHLLSILQVLISSKDPNTLRLCRDPKYNLKKILEDYLNLPELRDDRFVEEKQYCTEILGTVFGNRSPVEEPAR
;
A
#
# COMPACT_ATOMS: atom_id res chain seq x y z
N LEU A 1 24.50 15.31 1.30
CA LEU A 1 23.05 15.60 1.43
C LEU A 1 22.70 16.19 2.79
N THR A 2 23.24 15.64 3.89
CA THR A 2 22.99 16.04 5.29
C THR A 2 23.19 17.53 5.57
N PHE A 3 24.24 18.16 5.03
CA PHE A 3 24.49 19.60 5.21
C PHE A 3 23.36 20.48 4.65
N LYS A 4 22.88 20.18 3.43
CA LYS A 4 21.76 20.90 2.78
C LYS A 4 20.44 20.74 3.52
N ILE A 5 20.21 19.59 4.16
CA ILE A 5 18.98 19.31 4.92
C ILE A 5 18.97 20.09 6.24
N THR A 6 20.11 20.16 6.94
CA THR A 6 20.25 20.95 8.16
C THR A 6 20.02 22.43 7.89
N ASP A 7 20.53 22.96 6.77
CA ASP A 7 20.29 24.35 6.38
C ASP A 7 18.83 24.61 6.00
N PHE A 8 18.21 23.70 5.23
CA PHE A 8 16.76 23.77 4.92
C PHE A 8 15.92 23.86 6.20
N PHE A 9 16.24 23.05 7.21
CA PHE A 9 15.58 23.10 8.51
C PHE A 9 15.82 24.42 9.24
N LYS A 10 17.08 24.87 9.34
CA LYS A 10 17.44 26.13 10.03
C LYS A 10 16.76 27.36 9.42
N MET A 11 16.49 27.34 8.13
CA MET A 11 15.76 28.40 7.42
C MET A 11 14.23 28.31 7.58
N GLY A 12 13.72 27.39 8.41
CA GLY A 12 12.28 27.22 8.61
C GLY A 12 11.57 26.52 7.46
N GLY A 13 12.29 25.74 6.63
CA GLY A 13 11.76 25.16 5.40
C GLY A 13 10.49 24.29 5.57
N PHE A 14 10.27 23.69 6.74
CA PHE A 14 9.06 22.92 7.02
C PHE A 14 7.78 23.77 7.08
N ALA A 15 7.88 25.05 7.45
CA ALA A 15 6.73 25.96 7.48
C ALA A 15 6.15 26.25 6.10
N MET A 16 6.92 25.99 5.03
CA MET A 16 6.46 26.18 3.65
C MET A 16 5.50 25.08 3.18
N PHE A 17 5.59 23.86 3.73
CA PHE A 17 4.77 22.75 3.23
C PHE A 17 3.27 22.98 3.39
N PRO A 18 2.74 23.41 4.54
CA PRO A 18 1.30 23.70 4.66
C PRO A 18 0.83 24.78 3.67
N ILE A 19 1.66 25.80 3.43
CA ILE A 19 1.37 26.88 2.48
C ILE A 19 1.31 26.32 1.05
N CYS A 20 2.33 25.56 0.65
CA CYS A 20 2.37 24.92 -0.66
C CYS A 20 1.20 23.97 -0.87
N TYR A 21 0.84 23.17 0.14
CA TYR A 21 -0.26 22.22 0.09
C TYR A 21 -1.65 22.88 0.06
N GLY A 22 -1.79 24.09 0.60
CA GLY A 22 -3.01 24.90 0.47
C GLY A 22 -3.14 25.63 -0.87
N SER A 23 -2.11 25.61 -1.72
CA SER A 23 -2.14 26.29 -3.02
C SER A 23 -3.05 25.60 -4.02
N GLN A 24 -3.74 26.37 -4.86
CA GLN A 24 -4.51 25.86 -6.01
C GLN A 24 -3.59 25.35 -7.14
N ASN A 25 -2.29 25.69 -7.11
CA ASN A 25 -1.33 25.26 -8.12
C ASN A 25 -0.87 23.81 -7.87
N GLU A 26 -1.29 22.89 -8.74
CA GLU A 26 -0.93 21.46 -8.70
C GLU A 26 0.58 21.23 -8.80
N GLU A 27 1.28 21.98 -9.64
CA GLU A 27 2.73 21.85 -9.81
C GLU A 27 3.44 22.20 -8.49
N LEU A 28 2.98 23.23 -7.78
CA LEU A 28 3.52 23.60 -6.48
C LEU A 28 3.31 22.48 -5.45
N ARG A 29 2.11 21.89 -5.37
CA ARG A 29 1.81 20.75 -4.49
C ARG A 29 2.67 19.54 -4.84
N THR A 30 2.82 19.25 -6.13
CA THR A 30 3.65 18.16 -6.67
C THR A 30 5.12 18.32 -6.29
N ARG A 31 5.69 19.52 -6.51
CA ARG A 31 7.07 19.84 -6.17
C ARG A 31 7.30 19.80 -4.66
N ALA A 32 6.38 20.36 -3.87
CA ALA A 32 6.43 20.30 -2.42
C ALA A 32 6.45 18.84 -1.92
N SER A 33 5.56 17.98 -2.41
CA SER A 33 5.57 16.55 -2.09
C SER A 33 6.86 15.84 -2.52
N SER A 34 7.42 16.19 -3.68
CA SER A 34 8.72 15.63 -4.11
C SER A 34 9.86 16.04 -3.18
N VAL A 35 9.93 17.31 -2.76
CA VAL A 35 10.93 17.80 -1.81
C VAL A 35 10.75 17.13 -0.45
N LEU A 36 9.53 17.07 0.08
CA LEU A 36 9.26 16.44 1.38
C LEU A 36 9.65 14.96 1.38
N GLY A 37 9.24 14.22 0.35
CA GLY A 37 9.62 12.81 0.21
C GLY A 37 11.14 12.61 0.12
N THR A 38 11.85 13.53 -0.54
CA THR A 38 13.32 13.47 -0.68
C THR A 38 14.02 13.71 0.65
N ILE A 39 13.60 14.71 1.43
CA ILE A 39 14.25 15.04 2.71
C ILE A 39 13.92 14.02 3.81
N CYS A 40 12.76 13.36 3.75
CA CYS A 40 12.34 12.34 4.71
C CYS A 40 12.85 10.93 4.38
N GLN A 41 13.26 10.65 3.14
CA GLN A 41 13.69 9.31 2.74
C GLN A 41 14.88 8.83 3.57
N ASN A 42 14.64 7.80 4.39
CA ASN A 42 15.64 7.22 5.31
C ASN A 42 16.29 8.27 6.24
N ASN A 43 15.52 9.27 6.67
CA ASN A 43 16.01 10.36 7.52
C ASN A 43 15.05 10.61 8.68
N GLU A 44 15.32 9.96 9.80
CA GLU A 44 14.49 10.01 11.01
C GLU A 44 14.29 11.44 11.54
N PHE A 45 15.31 12.29 11.48
CA PHE A 45 15.19 13.68 11.90
C PHE A 45 14.12 14.41 11.08
N CYS A 46 14.17 14.31 9.75
CA CYS A 46 13.16 14.92 8.88
C CYS A 46 11.79 14.27 9.03
N GLN A 47 11.71 12.94 9.20
CA GLN A 47 10.45 12.22 9.42
C GLN A 47 9.78 12.70 10.71
N LYS A 48 10.53 12.82 11.81
CA LYS A 48 10.08 13.37 13.08
C LYS A 48 9.55 14.80 12.92
N ARG A 49 10.31 15.68 12.28
CA ARG A 49 9.87 17.07 12.06
C ARG A 49 8.62 17.17 11.18
N ALA A 50 8.55 16.38 10.10
CA ALA A 50 7.37 16.34 9.24
C ALA A 50 6.11 15.89 10.00
N LEU A 51 6.27 14.91 10.90
CA LEU A 51 5.21 14.42 11.77
C LEU A 51 4.77 15.47 12.79
N GLU A 52 5.71 16.12 13.49
CA GLU A 52 5.43 17.22 14.44
C GLU A 52 4.71 18.41 13.78
N CYS A 53 4.96 18.66 12.49
CA CYS A 53 4.27 19.68 11.70
C CYS A 53 2.88 19.24 11.18
N GLY A 54 2.41 18.03 11.48
CA GLY A 54 1.11 17.52 11.04
C GLY A 54 1.02 17.23 9.53
N LEU A 55 2.14 17.17 8.82
CA LEU A 55 2.16 17.04 7.36
C LEU A 55 1.60 15.70 6.87
N LEU A 56 1.64 14.67 7.72
CA LEU A 56 1.10 13.36 7.40
C LEU A 56 -0.42 13.42 7.21
N HIS A 57 -1.13 14.12 8.10
CA HIS A 57 -2.57 14.33 8.00
C HIS A 57 -2.93 15.21 6.79
N VAL A 58 -2.13 16.26 6.53
CA VAL A 58 -2.32 17.11 5.33
C VAL A 58 -2.20 16.30 4.05
N LEU A 59 -1.16 15.47 3.93
CA LEU A 59 -0.97 14.62 2.75
C LEU A 59 -2.06 13.56 2.62
N LEU A 60 -2.53 12.98 3.73
CA LEU A 60 -3.62 11.99 3.70
C LEU A 60 -4.94 12.60 3.19
N ASN A 61 -5.19 13.88 3.48
CA ASN A 61 -6.31 14.62 2.89
C ASN A 61 -6.08 14.97 1.41
N LEU A 62 -4.84 15.27 1.03
CA LEU A 62 -4.50 15.58 -0.37
C LEU A 62 -4.64 14.37 -1.28
N VAL A 63 -4.19 13.18 -0.89
CA VAL A 63 -4.28 11.98 -1.76
C VAL A 63 -5.72 11.59 -2.13
N GLN A 64 -6.72 12.06 -1.37
CA GLN A 64 -8.14 11.86 -1.68
C GLN A 64 -8.68 12.87 -2.72
N LYS A 65 -7.93 13.95 -3.00
CA LYS A 65 -8.33 15.06 -3.88
C LYS A 65 -7.45 15.19 -5.12
N GLU A 66 -6.21 14.72 -5.04
CA GLU A 66 -5.25 14.77 -6.15
C GLU A 66 -5.47 13.64 -7.17
N GLN A 67 -4.95 13.86 -8.37
CA GLN A 67 -4.85 12.87 -9.43
C GLN A 67 -3.46 12.93 -10.08
N GLY A 68 -3.13 11.92 -10.90
CA GLY A 68 -1.93 11.93 -11.74
C GLY A 68 -0.62 12.13 -10.96
N ALA A 69 0.25 12.99 -11.48
CA ALA A 69 1.57 13.23 -10.92
C ALA A 69 1.53 13.75 -9.47
N ALA A 70 0.57 14.61 -9.14
CA ALA A 70 0.41 15.16 -7.80
C ALA A 70 0.07 14.06 -6.78
N LEU A 71 -0.88 13.18 -7.13
CA LEU A 71 -1.26 12.03 -6.31
C LEU A 71 -0.06 11.10 -6.07
N ALA A 72 0.63 10.73 -7.15
CA ALA A 72 1.80 9.86 -7.08
C ALA A 72 2.93 10.47 -6.20
N LYS A 73 3.12 11.79 -6.24
CA LYS A 73 4.11 12.47 -5.38
C LYS A 73 3.66 12.59 -3.94
N CYS A 74 2.37 12.80 -3.67
CA CYS A 74 1.84 12.78 -2.30
C CYS A 74 2.02 11.39 -1.66
N LEU A 75 1.71 10.31 -2.38
CA LEU A 75 1.94 8.94 -1.90
C LEU A 75 3.43 8.64 -1.69
N TYR A 76 4.31 9.14 -2.57
CA TYR A 76 5.75 9.05 -2.37
C TYR A 76 6.19 9.76 -1.08
N ALA A 77 5.69 10.97 -0.81
CA ALA A 77 6.00 11.71 0.42
C ALA A 77 5.52 10.95 1.67
N ILE A 78 4.27 10.48 1.68
CA ILE A 78 3.71 9.66 2.78
C ILE A 78 4.57 8.42 3.03
N SER A 79 4.98 7.73 1.96
CA SER A 79 5.80 6.52 2.03
C SER A 79 7.20 6.78 2.59
N CYS A 80 7.83 7.91 2.24
CA CYS A 80 9.13 8.31 2.80
C CYS A 80 9.02 8.86 4.22
N MET A 81 7.90 9.49 4.59
CA MET A 81 7.68 9.99 5.95
C MET A 81 7.45 8.88 6.97
N SER A 82 6.81 7.78 6.55
CA SER A 82 6.41 6.69 7.46
C SER A 82 7.44 5.57 7.55
N ARG A 83 7.92 5.04 6.42
CA ARG A 83 8.76 3.84 6.43
C ARG A 83 10.06 4.03 7.21
N GLY A 84 10.34 3.08 8.09
CA GLY A 84 11.51 3.10 8.97
C GLY A 84 11.35 4.02 10.19
N TYR A 85 10.19 4.67 10.37
CA TYR A 85 9.91 5.54 11.51
C TYR A 85 8.58 5.19 12.16
N GLU A 86 8.64 4.38 13.21
CA GLU A 86 7.47 3.80 13.87
C GLU A 86 6.38 4.81 14.28
N PRO A 87 6.70 5.98 14.86
CA PRO A 87 5.68 6.97 15.23
C PRO A 87 4.82 7.43 14.05
N ALA A 88 5.42 7.65 12.87
CA ALA A 88 4.68 8.06 11.68
C ALA A 88 3.85 6.91 11.09
N CYS A 89 4.31 5.66 11.18
CA CYS A 89 3.51 4.50 10.81
C CYS A 89 2.25 4.38 11.68
N HIS A 90 2.41 4.45 13.00
CA HIS A 90 1.28 4.37 13.94
C HIS A 90 0.29 5.52 13.72
N GLU A 91 0.78 6.74 13.53
CA GLU A 91 -0.07 7.89 13.22
C GLU A 91 -0.85 7.66 11.91
N LEU A 92 -0.19 7.20 10.83
CA LEU A 92 -0.86 6.95 9.56
C LEU A 92 -1.96 5.89 9.69
N ILE A 93 -1.69 4.82 10.43
CA ILE A 93 -2.65 3.73 10.68
C ILE A 93 -3.83 4.24 11.52
N THR A 94 -3.57 5.05 12.55
CA THR A 94 -4.58 5.61 13.45
C THR A 94 -5.48 6.63 12.76
N GLN A 95 -4.91 7.44 11.86
CA GLN A 95 -5.62 8.47 11.09
C GLN A 95 -6.42 7.93 9.90
N GLY A 96 -6.58 6.61 9.77
CA GLY A 96 -7.33 6.01 8.67
C GLY A 96 -6.56 5.94 7.34
N GLY A 97 -5.23 5.81 7.38
CA GLY A 97 -4.42 5.61 6.18
C GLY A 97 -4.74 4.30 5.45
N CYS A 98 -5.05 3.22 6.17
CA CYS A 98 -5.37 1.92 5.59
C CYS A 98 -6.57 1.96 4.60
N PRO A 99 -7.76 2.48 4.95
CA PRO A 99 -8.88 2.55 4.01
C PRO A 99 -8.55 3.38 2.76
N VAL A 100 -7.87 4.53 2.91
CA VAL A 100 -7.46 5.38 1.78
C VAL A 100 -6.53 4.61 0.83
N LEU A 101 -5.55 3.88 1.36
CA LEU A 101 -4.64 3.08 0.54
C LEU A 101 -5.38 1.93 -0.18
N VAL A 102 -6.34 1.28 0.48
CA VAL A 102 -7.14 0.21 -0.13
C VAL A 102 -7.98 0.72 -1.29
N GLU A 103 -8.59 1.90 -1.15
CA GLU A 103 -9.35 2.55 -2.23
C GLU A 103 -8.46 2.84 -3.45
N LEU A 104 -7.24 3.33 -3.22
CA LEU A 104 -6.26 3.63 -4.27
C LEU A 104 -5.80 2.40 -5.07
N LEU A 105 -5.98 1.18 -4.56
CA LEU A 105 -5.73 -0.04 -5.35
C LEU A 105 -6.69 -0.19 -6.54
N SER A 106 -7.83 0.50 -6.52
CA SER A 106 -8.79 0.54 -7.64
C SER A 106 -8.60 1.76 -8.56
N SER A 107 -7.57 2.57 -8.32
CA SER A 107 -7.29 3.74 -9.15
C SER A 107 -6.90 3.36 -10.57
N SER A 108 -7.33 4.15 -11.55
CA SER A 108 -6.84 4.06 -12.93
C SER A 108 -5.42 4.62 -13.08
N ASP A 109 -4.93 5.39 -12.11
CA ASP A 109 -3.55 5.85 -12.07
C ASP A 109 -2.65 4.72 -11.55
N LEU A 110 -1.94 4.08 -12.47
CA LEU A 110 -1.04 2.97 -12.19
C LEU A 110 0.12 3.37 -11.26
N ALA A 111 0.64 4.59 -11.39
CA ALA A 111 1.73 5.06 -10.52
C ALA A 111 1.23 5.25 -9.08
N ALA A 112 0.01 5.75 -8.90
CA ALA A 112 -0.63 5.84 -7.59
C ALA A 112 -0.93 4.45 -7.02
N LYS A 113 -1.52 3.56 -7.84
CA LYS A 113 -1.86 2.17 -7.47
C LYS A 113 -0.62 1.42 -6.98
N THR A 114 0.49 1.48 -7.73
CA THR A 114 1.76 0.83 -7.36
C THR A 114 2.36 1.39 -6.07
N LYS A 115 2.31 2.71 -5.86
CA LYS A 115 2.80 3.32 -4.60
C LYS A 115 1.95 2.96 -3.40
N ALA A 116 0.63 2.92 -3.57
CA ALA A 116 -0.30 2.48 -2.53
C ALA A 116 -0.04 1.00 -2.19
N ALA A 117 0.08 0.14 -3.21
CA ALA A 117 0.37 -1.27 -3.04
C ALA A 117 1.68 -1.53 -2.28
N PHE A 118 2.74 -0.79 -2.63
CA PHE A 118 4.03 -0.87 -1.94
C PHE A 118 3.90 -0.52 -0.44
N LEU A 119 3.19 0.57 -0.11
CA LEU A 119 3.00 0.99 1.29
C LEU A 119 2.11 0.01 2.06
N ILE A 120 1.06 -0.51 1.44
CA ILE A 120 0.22 -1.56 2.02
C ILE A 120 1.05 -2.80 2.33
N ARG A 121 1.92 -3.24 1.41
CA ARG A 121 2.78 -4.39 1.63
C ARG A 121 3.70 -4.18 2.83
N TYR A 122 4.32 -3.01 2.92
CA TYR A 122 5.15 -2.63 4.07
C TYR A 122 4.35 -2.69 5.38
N PHE A 123 3.14 -2.13 5.41
CA PHE A 123 2.28 -2.19 6.58
C PHE A 123 1.81 -3.60 6.94
N GLY A 124 1.42 -4.39 5.94
CA GLY A 124 1.03 -5.78 6.14
C GLY A 124 2.17 -6.62 6.74
N GLN A 125 3.42 -6.34 6.36
CA GLN A 125 4.58 -7.08 6.84
C GLN A 125 4.88 -6.78 8.31
N TYR A 126 4.83 -5.51 8.72
CA TYR A 126 5.35 -5.09 10.03
C TYR A 126 4.28 -4.77 11.08
N TYR A 127 3.05 -4.44 10.68
CA TYR A 127 2.03 -3.91 11.60
C TYR A 127 0.77 -4.79 11.64
N ALA A 128 0.59 -5.49 12.76
CA ALA A 128 -0.59 -6.35 12.97
C ALA A 128 -1.90 -5.57 12.95
N ASP A 129 -1.91 -4.34 13.47
CA ASP A 129 -3.11 -3.49 13.40
C ASP A 129 -3.46 -3.09 11.97
N ALA A 130 -2.45 -2.74 11.16
CA ALA A 130 -2.67 -2.47 9.76
C ALA A 130 -3.27 -3.68 9.03
N ARG A 131 -2.76 -4.91 9.26
CA ARG A 131 -3.37 -6.13 8.68
C ARG A 131 -4.86 -6.25 9.01
N ARG A 132 -5.24 -6.04 10.27
CA ARG A 132 -6.65 -6.05 10.70
C ARG A 132 -7.47 -4.98 9.98
N GLN A 133 -6.95 -3.76 9.87
CA GLN A 133 -7.64 -2.68 9.18
C GLN A 133 -7.79 -2.96 7.68
N LEU A 134 -6.75 -3.43 7.00
CA LEU A 134 -6.79 -3.80 5.58
C LEU A 134 -7.86 -4.87 5.32
N ILE A 135 -7.93 -5.90 6.17
CA ILE A 135 -8.97 -6.94 6.12
C ILE A 135 -10.36 -6.33 6.35
N ARG A 136 -10.53 -5.49 7.38
CA ARG A 136 -11.79 -4.80 7.69
C ARG A 136 -12.29 -3.95 6.52
N HIS A 137 -11.36 -3.37 5.75
CA HIS A 137 -11.66 -2.55 4.59
C HIS A 137 -11.70 -3.34 3.26
N ASN A 138 -11.98 -4.66 3.33
CA ASN A 138 -12.26 -5.52 2.17
C ASN A 138 -11.12 -5.61 1.14
N ILE A 139 -9.87 -5.56 1.57
CA ILE A 139 -8.73 -5.63 0.64
C ILE A 139 -8.74 -6.88 -0.25
N VAL A 140 -9.21 -8.02 0.27
CA VAL A 140 -9.34 -9.27 -0.52
C VAL A 140 -10.31 -9.09 -1.68
N LYS A 141 -11.43 -8.39 -1.46
CA LYS A 141 -12.41 -8.07 -2.51
C LYS A 141 -11.78 -7.17 -3.58
N VAL A 142 -11.06 -6.14 -3.15
CA VAL A 142 -10.42 -5.18 -4.06
C VAL A 142 -9.40 -5.89 -4.94
N ILE A 143 -8.51 -6.70 -4.35
CA ILE A 143 -7.50 -7.44 -5.10
C ILE A 143 -8.14 -8.43 -6.08
N THR A 144 -9.12 -9.22 -5.63
CA THR A 144 -9.81 -10.18 -6.53
C THR A 144 -10.51 -9.48 -7.69
N SER A 145 -11.15 -8.33 -7.43
CA SER A 145 -11.81 -7.54 -8.48
C SER A 145 -10.80 -7.01 -9.50
N GLN A 146 -9.63 -6.53 -9.05
CA GLN A 146 -8.57 -6.03 -9.93
C GLN A 146 -7.97 -7.16 -10.78
N LEU A 147 -7.65 -8.32 -10.17
CA LEU A 147 -7.11 -9.47 -10.90
C LEU A 147 -8.11 -10.02 -11.92
N GLN A 148 -9.40 -9.98 -11.61
CA GLN A 148 -10.46 -10.40 -12.53
C GLN A 148 -10.68 -9.42 -13.70
N ALA A 149 -10.40 -8.13 -13.50
CA ALA A 149 -10.48 -7.12 -14.57
C ALA A 149 -9.40 -7.31 -15.65
N GLY A 150 -8.33 -8.04 -15.33
CA GLY A 150 -7.26 -8.39 -16.25
C GLY A 150 -5.88 -8.08 -15.65
N ARG A 151 -4.85 -8.74 -16.19
CA ARG A 151 -3.48 -8.48 -15.79
C ARG A 151 -3.04 -7.09 -16.24
N ASP A 152 -2.45 -6.33 -15.32
CA ASP A 152 -1.70 -5.10 -15.60
C ASP A 152 -0.34 -5.13 -14.89
N GLU A 153 0.42 -4.04 -14.95
CA GLU A 153 1.73 -3.93 -14.29
C GLU A 153 1.64 -3.91 -12.75
N SER A 154 0.44 -3.77 -12.17
CA SER A 154 0.22 -3.78 -10.72
C SER A 154 -0.10 -5.16 -10.16
N SER A 155 -0.46 -6.14 -11.01
CA SER A 155 -0.90 -7.46 -10.57
C SER A 155 0.09 -8.16 -9.63
N GLU A 156 1.38 -8.10 -9.92
CA GLU A 156 2.43 -8.64 -9.04
C GLU A 156 2.36 -8.03 -7.64
N HIS A 157 2.21 -6.70 -7.56
CA HIS A 157 2.10 -6.01 -6.29
C HIS A 157 0.82 -6.41 -5.54
N LEU A 158 -0.32 -6.56 -6.22
CA LEU A 158 -1.57 -7.02 -5.63
C LEU A 158 -1.44 -8.45 -5.07
N LEU A 159 -0.82 -9.35 -5.82
CA LEU A 159 -0.55 -10.72 -5.38
C LEU A 159 0.40 -10.74 -4.16
N SER A 160 1.45 -9.90 -4.18
CA SER A 160 2.37 -9.78 -3.04
C SER A 160 1.68 -9.31 -1.75
N ILE A 161 0.64 -8.46 -1.86
CA ILE A 161 -0.16 -8.04 -0.70
C ILE A 161 -0.93 -9.22 -0.13
N LEU A 162 -1.61 -10.01 -0.98
CA LEU A 162 -2.31 -11.22 -0.52
C LEU A 162 -1.35 -12.18 0.18
N GLN A 163 -0.16 -12.39 -0.38
CA GLN A 163 0.87 -13.26 0.21
C GLN A 163 1.29 -12.77 1.60
N VAL A 164 1.51 -11.45 1.76
CA VAL A 164 1.82 -10.85 3.06
C VAL A 164 0.68 -11.05 4.06
N LEU A 165 -0.58 -10.86 3.66
CA LEU A 165 -1.73 -11.03 4.55
C LEU A 165 -1.86 -12.48 5.05
N ILE A 166 -1.69 -13.47 4.16
CA ILE A 166 -1.83 -14.89 4.51
C ILE A 166 -0.58 -15.48 5.18
N SER A 167 0.57 -14.79 5.12
CA SER A 167 1.85 -15.27 5.71
C SER A 167 1.73 -15.62 7.20
N SER A 168 0.88 -14.89 7.93
CA SER A 168 0.60 -15.14 9.35
C SER A 168 -0.19 -16.42 9.62
N LYS A 169 -0.77 -17.04 8.59
CA LYS A 169 -1.69 -18.18 8.67
C LYS A 169 -2.88 -17.97 9.62
N ASP A 170 -3.25 -16.71 9.86
CA ASP A 170 -4.41 -16.36 10.68
C ASP A 170 -5.69 -17.03 10.13
N PRO A 171 -6.41 -17.84 10.94
CA PRO A 171 -7.57 -18.59 10.47
C PRO A 171 -8.69 -17.73 9.89
N ASN A 172 -8.88 -16.51 10.41
CA ASN A 172 -9.92 -15.60 9.92
C ASN A 172 -9.57 -15.08 8.52
N THR A 173 -8.32 -14.70 8.31
CA THR A 173 -7.79 -14.27 7.01
C THR A 173 -7.90 -15.40 5.98
N LEU A 174 -7.49 -16.63 6.35
CA LEU A 174 -7.61 -17.78 5.45
C LEU A 174 -9.07 -18.12 5.13
N ARG A 175 -9.97 -18.07 6.12
CA ARG A 175 -11.41 -18.27 5.90
C ARG A 175 -11.99 -17.20 4.98
N LEU A 176 -11.58 -15.94 5.14
CA LEU A 176 -11.98 -14.85 4.26
C LEU A 176 -11.53 -15.09 2.82
N CYS A 177 -10.28 -15.49 2.61
CA CYS A 177 -9.76 -15.83 1.27
C CYS A 177 -10.49 -17.03 0.64
N ARG A 178 -11.05 -17.94 1.45
CA ARG A 178 -11.86 -19.08 1.00
C ARG A 178 -13.34 -18.74 0.78
N ASP A 179 -13.78 -17.53 1.13
CA ASP A 179 -15.18 -17.14 1.00
C ASP A 179 -15.60 -17.22 -0.50
N PRO A 180 -16.60 -18.05 -0.85
CA PRO A 180 -17.02 -18.24 -2.23
C PRO A 180 -17.36 -16.94 -2.96
N LYS A 181 -17.78 -15.89 -2.23
CA LYS A 181 -18.13 -14.59 -2.84
C LYS A 181 -16.94 -13.89 -3.52
N TYR A 182 -15.71 -14.21 -3.12
CA TYR A 182 -14.50 -13.65 -3.74
C TYR A 182 -13.92 -14.55 -4.84
N ASN A 183 -14.32 -15.82 -4.89
CA ASN A 183 -13.91 -16.78 -5.91
C ASN A 183 -12.37 -16.83 -6.14
N LEU A 184 -11.58 -16.58 -5.09
CA LEU A 184 -10.14 -16.36 -5.20
C LEU A 184 -9.41 -17.55 -5.84
N LYS A 185 -9.79 -18.78 -5.50
CA LYS A 185 -9.19 -19.99 -6.05
C LYS A 185 -9.25 -20.01 -7.57
N LYS A 186 -10.46 -19.86 -8.13
CA LYS A 186 -10.67 -19.89 -9.57
C LYS A 186 -9.97 -18.70 -10.25
N ILE A 187 -10.01 -17.51 -9.65
CA ILE A 187 -9.31 -16.34 -10.20
C ILE A 187 -7.80 -16.62 -10.32
N LEU A 188 -7.16 -17.20 -9.31
CA LEU A 188 -5.73 -17.51 -9.36
C LEU A 188 -5.41 -18.66 -10.34
N GLU A 189 -6.27 -19.67 -10.42
CA GLU A 189 -6.15 -20.76 -11.41
C GLU A 189 -6.28 -20.23 -12.85
N ASP A 190 -7.26 -19.39 -13.12
CA ASP A 190 -7.44 -18.72 -14.42
C ASP A 190 -6.25 -17.79 -14.72
N TYR A 191 -5.76 -17.05 -13.71
CA TYR A 191 -4.60 -16.16 -13.83
C TYR A 191 -3.31 -16.91 -14.20
N LEU A 192 -3.08 -18.09 -13.62
CA LEU A 192 -1.94 -18.95 -13.96
C LEU A 192 -1.98 -19.50 -15.39
N ASN A 193 -3.17 -19.54 -16.01
CA ASN A 193 -3.37 -19.99 -17.39
C ASN A 193 -3.19 -18.87 -18.43
N LEU A 194 -2.95 -17.63 -18.01
CA LEU A 194 -2.72 -16.50 -18.91
C LEU A 194 -1.50 -16.76 -19.84
N PRO A 195 -1.59 -16.48 -21.15
CA PRO A 195 -0.46 -16.65 -22.07
C PRO A 195 0.78 -15.85 -21.68
N GLU A 196 0.60 -14.66 -21.12
CA GLU A 196 1.66 -13.79 -20.62
C GLU A 196 2.48 -14.50 -19.54
N LEU A 197 1.80 -15.22 -18.65
CA LEU A 197 2.40 -16.04 -17.59
C LEU A 197 3.06 -17.31 -18.16
N ARG A 198 3.35 -17.42 -19.46
CA ARG A 198 4.31 -18.41 -19.96
C ARG A 198 5.73 -17.85 -19.99
N ASP A 199 5.86 -16.53 -20.01
CA ASP A 199 7.13 -15.81 -20.01
C ASP A 199 7.86 -15.91 -18.66
N ASP A 200 9.19 -15.97 -18.70
CA ASP A 200 10.05 -16.04 -17.51
C ASP A 200 10.14 -14.68 -16.79
N ARG A 201 9.73 -13.59 -17.44
CA ARG A 201 9.64 -12.26 -16.80
C ARG A 201 8.61 -12.19 -15.67
N PHE A 202 7.65 -13.11 -15.62
CA PHE A 202 6.58 -13.11 -14.61
C PHE A 202 6.70 -14.26 -13.60
N VAL A 203 7.92 -14.73 -13.34
CA VAL A 203 8.18 -15.79 -12.36
C VAL A 203 7.69 -15.42 -10.96
N GLU A 204 7.84 -14.16 -10.54
CA GLU A 204 7.35 -13.71 -9.23
C GLU A 204 5.82 -13.79 -9.14
N GLU A 205 5.09 -13.35 -10.17
CA GLU A 205 3.63 -13.47 -10.23
C GLU A 205 3.17 -14.94 -10.13
N LYS A 206 3.81 -15.84 -10.89
CA LYS A 206 3.55 -17.29 -10.82
C LYS A 206 3.75 -17.85 -9.42
N GLN A 207 4.86 -17.45 -8.80
CA GLN A 207 5.24 -17.90 -7.47
C GLN A 207 4.20 -17.44 -6.45
N TYR A 208 3.82 -16.16 -6.46
CA TYR A 208 2.79 -15.66 -5.55
C TYR A 208 1.45 -16.41 -5.74
N CYS A 209 0.98 -16.59 -6.97
CA CYS A 209 -0.25 -17.35 -7.23
C CYS A 209 -0.19 -18.78 -6.67
N THR A 210 0.92 -19.48 -6.92
CA THR A 210 1.12 -20.87 -6.47
C THR A 210 1.21 -20.97 -4.94
N GLU A 211 1.95 -20.05 -4.30
CA GLU A 211 2.07 -19.98 -2.84
C GLU A 211 0.74 -19.67 -2.17
N ILE A 212 -0.04 -18.74 -2.75
CA ILE A 212 -1.37 -18.39 -2.24
C ILE A 212 -2.31 -19.58 -2.39
N LEU A 213 -2.34 -20.24 -3.55
CA LEU A 213 -3.14 -21.45 -3.76
C LEU A 213 -2.78 -22.56 -2.77
N GLY A 214 -1.48 -22.82 -2.57
CA GLY A 214 -1.01 -23.82 -1.61
C GLY A 214 -1.35 -23.48 -0.16
N THR A 215 -1.15 -22.23 0.24
CA THR A 215 -1.39 -21.78 1.63
C THR A 215 -2.87 -21.70 1.98
N VAL A 216 -3.70 -21.20 1.05
CA VAL A 216 -5.13 -21.01 1.28
C VAL A 216 -5.91 -22.28 0.97
N PHE A 217 -5.62 -22.98 -0.12
CA PHE A 217 -6.44 -24.10 -0.62
C PHE A 217 -5.72 -25.45 -0.64
N GLY A 218 -4.45 -25.52 -0.23
CA GLY A 218 -3.75 -26.79 -0.04
C GLY A 218 -4.45 -27.68 1.01
N ASN A 219 -4.38 -29.00 0.78
CA ASN A 219 -5.12 -30.03 1.53
C ASN A 219 -5.16 -29.76 3.04
N ARG A 220 -6.39 -29.57 3.56
CA ARG A 220 -6.68 -29.70 4.99
C ARG A 220 -6.89 -31.18 5.31
N SER A 221 -6.26 -31.67 6.37
CA SER A 221 -6.73 -32.88 7.06
C SER A 221 -8.18 -32.65 7.53
N PRO A 222 -9.07 -33.67 7.53
CA PRO A 222 -10.52 -33.53 7.76
C PRO A 222 -10.98 -33.05 9.15
N VAL A 223 -10.12 -32.46 9.99
CA VAL A 223 -10.37 -32.31 11.43
C VAL A 223 -10.89 -30.92 11.84
N GLU A 224 -10.98 -29.96 10.91
CA GLU A 224 -11.41 -28.58 11.23
C GLU A 224 -12.68 -28.14 10.47
N GLU A 225 -13.69 -29.02 10.40
CA GLU A 225 -15.07 -28.54 10.28
C GLU A 225 -15.66 -28.42 11.69
N PRO A 226 -16.09 -27.23 12.15
CA PRO A 226 -16.92 -27.18 13.33
C PRO A 226 -18.23 -27.91 13.02
N ALA A 227 -18.62 -28.80 13.93
CA ALA A 227 -19.92 -29.46 13.87
C ALA A 227 -21.03 -28.41 13.71
N ARG A 228 -22.00 -28.73 12.84
CA ARG A 228 -23.17 -27.92 12.50
C ARG A 228 -23.93 -27.43 13.73
#